data_AF-A0A4P5SKT0-F1
#
_entry.id   AF-A0A4P5SKT0-F1
#
_cell.length_a   1.000
_cell.length_b   1.000
_cell.length_c   1.000
_cell.angle_alpha   90.00
_cell.angle_beta   90.00
_cell.angle_gamma   90.00
#
_symmetry.space_group_name_H-M   'P 1'
#
loop_
_entity.id
_entity.type
_entity.pdbx_description
1 polymer ?
#
loop_
_entity_poly.entity_id
_entity_poly.type
_entity_poly.pdbx_seq_one_letter_code
_entity_poly.pdbx_strand_id
1 'polypeptide(L)'
;MNSNLCDFSNAEIFVSEWVDPVVNIAGFDTCGEYVETFWLGIIGPSATWVMRFLARELEVFPNGYCLNLNDTASALGLAFRNGSGSLERAIQRCATFGLIAQLPQSLAVRRRLPTITKRQLLRLPTTLQHSHSELFAAS
;
A
#
# COMPACT_ATOMS: atom_id res chain seq x y z
N MET A 1 -8.04 -20.79 -13.24
CA MET A 1 -7.17 -19.81 -12.55
C MET A 1 -8.09 -18.79 -11.93
N ASN A 2 -8.39 -18.90 -10.64
CA ASN A 2 -9.24 -17.91 -9.97
C ASN A 2 -8.44 -16.61 -9.87
N SER A 3 -8.71 -15.66 -10.75
CA SER A 3 -8.17 -14.32 -10.62
C SER A 3 -8.76 -13.71 -9.36
N ASN A 4 -8.03 -13.74 -8.25
CA ASN A 4 -8.30 -12.93 -7.04
C ASN A 4 -8.04 -11.44 -7.33
N LEU A 5 -8.39 -10.97 -8.53
CA LEU A 5 -8.28 -9.58 -8.94
C LEU A 5 -9.58 -8.90 -8.55
N CYS A 6 -9.48 -7.70 -8.01
CA CYS A 6 -10.65 -6.91 -7.68
C CYS A 6 -11.31 -6.45 -8.96
N ASP A 7 -12.64 -6.53 -9.00
CA ASP A 7 -13.43 -5.95 -10.07
C ASP A 7 -13.56 -4.44 -9.85
N PHE A 8 -12.92 -3.65 -10.72
CA PHE A 8 -13.01 -2.19 -10.74
C PHE A 8 -14.12 -1.67 -11.67
N SER A 9 -15.04 -2.53 -12.11
CA SER A 9 -16.23 -2.11 -12.87
C SER A 9 -17.24 -1.37 -12.00
N ASN A 10 -17.28 -1.66 -10.69
CA ASN A 10 -18.02 -0.87 -9.73
C ASN A 10 -17.20 0.38 -9.33
N ALA A 11 -17.88 1.52 -9.20
CA ALA A 11 -17.27 2.76 -8.73
C ALA A 11 -16.94 2.72 -7.23
N GLU A 12 -17.52 1.79 -6.49
CA GLU A 12 -17.29 1.59 -5.06
C GLU A 12 -16.74 0.20 -4.75
N ILE A 13 -15.76 0.14 -3.85
CA ILE A 13 -15.13 -1.11 -3.40
C ILE A 13 -15.01 -1.09 -1.87
N PHE A 14 -15.31 -2.21 -1.23
CA PHE A 14 -15.12 -2.32 0.22
C PHE A 14 -13.64 -2.49 0.57
N VAL A 15 -13.16 -1.74 1.55
CA VAL A 15 -11.79 -1.81 2.06
C VAL A 15 -11.83 -2.26 3.52
N SER A 16 -11.05 -3.29 3.84
CA SER A 16 -10.86 -3.79 5.20
C SER A 16 -9.39 -3.85 5.57
N GLU A 17 -9.10 -3.96 6.87
CA GLU A 17 -7.75 -4.24 7.33
C GLU A 17 -7.34 -5.67 6.98
N TRP A 18 -6.14 -5.82 6.42
CA TRP A 18 -5.46 -7.10 6.36
C TRP A 18 -4.60 -7.29 7.62
N VAL A 19 -5.14 -8.04 8.57
CA VAL A 19 -4.44 -8.43 9.79
C VAL A 19 -3.42 -9.52 9.47
N ASP A 20 -2.15 -9.20 9.62
CA ASP A 20 -1.04 -10.15 9.55
C ASP A 20 -0.31 -10.14 10.90
N PRO A 21 -0.40 -11.22 11.70
CA PRO A 21 0.12 -11.24 13.06
C PRO A 21 1.64 -11.03 13.13
N VAL A 22 2.39 -11.42 12.08
CA VAL A 22 3.86 -11.26 12.07
C VAL A 22 4.24 -9.82 11.77
N VAL A 23 3.63 -9.23 10.73
CA VAL A 23 3.92 -7.84 10.33
C VAL A 23 3.33 -6.84 11.32
N ASN A 24 2.22 -7.17 11.98
CA ASN A 24 1.62 -6.27 12.96
C ASN A 24 2.51 -6.05 14.19
N ILE A 25 3.34 -7.03 14.55
CA ILE A 25 4.26 -6.93 15.69
C ILE A 25 5.55 -6.19 15.31
N ALA A 26 6.14 -6.51 14.16
CA ALA A 26 7.50 -6.06 13.80
C ALA A 26 7.57 -5.08 12.61
N GLY A 27 6.44 -4.77 11.99
CA GLY A 27 6.37 -3.85 10.85
C GLY A 27 6.40 -2.38 11.26
N PHE A 28 6.34 -1.50 10.27
CA PHE A 28 6.26 -0.05 10.42
C PHE A 28 4.89 0.46 10.02
N ASP A 29 4.40 1.50 10.69
CA ASP A 29 3.16 2.17 10.29
C ASP A 29 3.22 2.61 8.80
N THR A 30 2.17 2.32 8.04
CA THR A 30 2.00 2.75 6.63
C THR A 30 2.15 4.25 6.46
N CYS A 31 1.69 5.02 7.44
CA CYS A 31 1.79 6.48 7.47
C CYS A 31 3.11 6.99 8.07
N GLY A 32 3.99 6.10 8.53
CA GLY A 32 5.25 6.44 9.19
C GLY A 32 6.39 6.81 8.24
N GLU A 33 7.47 7.33 8.84
CA GLU A 33 8.69 7.79 8.16
C GLU A 33 9.43 6.65 7.44
N TYR A 34 9.48 5.45 8.02
CA TYR A 34 10.14 4.31 7.39
C TYR A 34 9.55 4.00 5.99
N VAL A 35 8.22 4.04 5.88
CA VAL A 35 7.52 3.77 4.61
C VAL A 35 7.77 4.90 3.61
N GLU A 36 7.71 6.15 4.07
CA GLU A 36 8.00 7.31 3.23
C GLU A 36 9.44 7.29 2.69
N THR A 37 10.41 6.91 3.51
CA THR A 37 11.84 6.90 3.17
C THR A 37 12.23 5.70 2.30
N PHE A 38 11.84 4.48 2.69
CA PHE A 38 12.37 3.25 2.09
C PHE A 38 11.43 2.58 1.09
N TRP A 39 10.11 2.63 1.33
CA TRP A 39 9.14 2.00 0.42
C TRP A 39 8.85 2.87 -0.80
N LEU A 40 8.93 4.20 -0.70
CA LEU A 40 8.64 5.12 -1.81
C LEU A 40 9.48 4.83 -3.06
N GLY A 41 10.78 4.61 -2.93
CA GLY A 41 11.65 4.27 -4.06
C GLY A 41 11.35 2.88 -4.67
N ILE A 42 10.69 2.00 -3.92
CA ILE A 42 10.36 0.62 -4.33
C ILE A 42 9.02 0.58 -5.04
N ILE A 43 7.97 1.15 -4.45
CA ILE A 43 6.60 1.10 -4.99
C ILE A 43 6.21 2.37 -5.75
N GLY A 44 7.02 3.41 -5.70
CA GLY A 44 6.77 4.67 -6.39
C GLY A 44 5.77 5.58 -5.67
N PRO A 45 5.71 6.86 -6.04
CA PRO A 45 4.94 7.88 -5.32
C PRO A 45 3.44 7.58 -5.25
N SER A 46 2.81 7.26 -6.39
CA SER A 46 1.35 7.03 -6.44
C SER A 46 0.92 5.85 -5.57
N ALA A 47 1.66 4.73 -5.61
CA ALA A 47 1.35 3.56 -4.79
C ALA A 47 1.54 3.86 -3.29
N THR A 48 2.57 4.62 -2.93
CA THR A 48 2.83 5.03 -1.56
C THR A 48 1.69 5.90 -1.01
N TRP A 49 1.22 6.88 -1.79
CA TRP A 49 0.09 7.72 -1.38
C TRP A 49 -1.23 6.97 -1.33
N VAL A 50 -1.48 6.03 -2.26
CA VAL A 50 -2.65 5.13 -2.18
C VAL A 50 -2.60 4.31 -0.89
N MET A 51 -1.46 3.68 -0.55
CA MET A 51 -1.33 2.93 0.71
C MET A 51 -1.62 3.80 1.94
N ARG A 52 -1.04 5.01 2.00
CA ARG A 52 -1.24 5.95 3.11
C ARG A 52 -2.69 6.40 3.23
N PHE A 53 -3.33 6.72 2.12
CA PHE A 53 -4.76 7.07 2.10
C PHE A 53 -5.60 5.92 2.65
N LEU A 54 -5.43 4.71 2.09
CA LEU A 54 -6.24 3.56 2.48
C LEU A 54 -6.06 3.19 3.95
N ALA A 55 -4.81 3.21 4.45
CA ALA A 55 -4.49 2.90 5.84
C ALA A 55 -5.00 3.96 6.82
N ARG A 56 -4.97 5.25 6.45
CA ARG A 56 -5.52 6.33 7.28
C ARG A 56 -7.04 6.22 7.41
N GLU A 57 -7.75 5.91 6.34
CA GLU A 57 -9.20 5.72 6.44
C GLU A 57 -9.56 4.52 7.34
N LEU A 58 -8.74 3.46 7.36
CA LEU A 58 -8.91 2.34 8.31
C LEU A 58 -8.63 2.72 9.78
N GLU A 59 -7.93 3.83 10.05
CA GLU A 59 -7.82 4.36 11.42
C GLU A 59 -9.13 4.95 11.91
N VAL A 60 -9.85 5.62 11.02
CA VAL A 60 -11.16 6.21 11.30
C VAL A 60 -12.24 5.13 11.31
N PHE A 61 -12.15 4.17 10.39
CA PHE A 61 -13.12 3.10 10.18
C PHE A 61 -12.46 1.72 10.34
N PRO A 62 -12.21 1.25 11.57
CA PRO A 62 -11.46 0.01 11.83
C PRO A 62 -12.18 -1.26 11.36
N ASN A 63 -13.51 -1.22 11.20
CA ASN A 63 -14.30 -2.34 10.66
C ASN A 63 -14.34 -2.33 9.12
N GLY A 64 -13.62 -1.41 8.47
CA GLY A 64 -13.64 -1.19 7.03
C GLY A 64 -14.62 -0.11 6.59
N TYR A 65 -14.50 0.28 5.31
CA TYR A 65 -15.29 1.36 4.70
C TYR A 65 -15.48 1.13 3.19
N CYS A 66 -16.47 1.80 2.59
CA CYS A 66 -16.66 1.82 1.15
C CYS A 66 -15.81 2.94 0.53
N LEU A 67 -14.89 2.56 -0.34
CA LEU A 67 -14.03 3.46 -1.09
C LEU A 67 -14.72 3.85 -2.40
N ASN A 68 -15.03 5.13 -2.58
CA ASN A 68 -15.41 5.67 -3.89
C ASN A 68 -14.15 5.90 -4.74
N LEU A 69 -14.02 5.18 -5.85
CA LEU A 69 -12.82 5.20 -6.70
C LEU A 69 -12.63 6.52 -7.45
N ASN A 70 -13.70 7.19 -7.86
CA ASN A 70 -13.62 8.47 -8.56
C ASN A 70 -13.16 9.58 -7.61
N ASP A 71 -13.76 9.63 -6.42
CA ASP A 71 -13.43 10.63 -5.39
C ASP A 71 -12.00 10.42 -4.89
N THR A 72 -11.63 9.16 -4.63
CA THR A 72 -10.27 8.81 -4.18
C THR A 72 -9.23 9.15 -5.24
N ALA A 73 -9.49 8.84 -6.52
CA ALA A 73 -8.57 9.20 -7.60
C ALA A 73 -8.38 10.71 -7.68
N SER A 74 -9.49 11.47 -7.63
CA SER A 74 -9.47 12.93 -7.63
C SER A 74 -8.68 13.50 -6.45
N ALA A 75 -8.92 12.98 -5.24
CA ALA A 75 -8.24 13.41 -4.01
C ALA A 75 -6.73 13.16 -4.05
N LEU A 76 -6.29 12.10 -4.73
CA LEU A 76 -4.88 11.73 -4.85
C LEU A 76 -4.20 12.30 -6.12
N GLY A 77 -4.91 13.08 -6.93
CA GLY A 77 -4.38 13.58 -8.21
C GLY A 77 -4.12 12.46 -9.23
N LEU A 78 -4.90 11.39 -9.17
CA LEU A 78 -4.82 10.23 -10.04
C LEU A 78 -6.03 10.19 -10.99
N ALA A 79 -5.88 9.43 -12.07
CA ALA A 79 -6.99 9.12 -12.96
C ALA A 79 -7.60 7.78 -12.56
N PHE A 80 -8.93 7.71 -12.53
CA PHE A 80 -9.66 6.45 -12.53
C PHE A 80 -10.34 6.26 -13.89
N ARG A 81 -10.03 5.13 -14.51
CA ARG A 81 -10.67 4.62 -15.72
C ARG A 81 -10.51 3.12 -15.65
N ASN A 82 -11.61 2.38 -15.57
CA ASN A 82 -11.57 0.93 -15.41
C ASN A 82 -10.60 0.29 -16.43
N GLY A 83 -9.67 -0.52 -15.94
CA GLY A 83 -8.61 -1.21 -16.68
C GLY A 83 -7.40 -0.36 -17.09
N SER A 84 -7.40 0.97 -16.83
CA SER A 84 -6.33 1.85 -17.36
C SER A 84 -6.07 3.15 -16.59
N GLY A 85 -6.71 3.37 -15.44
CA GLY A 85 -6.45 4.51 -14.55
C GLY A 85 -5.13 4.37 -13.78
N SER A 86 -4.54 5.50 -13.35
CA SER A 86 -3.36 5.46 -12.48
C SER A 86 -3.68 5.03 -11.05
N LEU A 87 -4.92 5.20 -10.56
CA LEU A 87 -5.37 4.66 -9.28
C LEU A 87 -5.31 3.12 -9.27
N GLU A 88 -5.92 2.49 -10.27
CA GLU A 88 -5.95 1.03 -10.40
C GLU A 88 -4.53 0.46 -10.55
N ARG A 89 -3.68 1.08 -11.38
CA ARG A 89 -2.26 0.68 -11.50
C ARG A 89 -1.50 0.80 -10.17
N ALA A 90 -1.79 1.82 -9.37
CA ALA A 90 -1.18 2.00 -8.06
C ALA A 90 -1.64 0.91 -7.07
N ILE A 91 -2.94 0.60 -7.02
CA ILE A 91 -3.48 -0.51 -6.21
C ILE A 91 -2.88 -1.85 -6.67
N GLN A 92 -2.86 -2.11 -7.96
CA GLN A 92 -2.27 -3.32 -8.53
C GLN A 92 -0.78 -3.43 -8.18
N ARG A 93 -0.04 -2.32 -8.19
CA ARG A 93 1.35 -2.30 -7.76
C ARG A 93 1.48 -2.66 -6.28
N CYS A 94 0.66 -2.08 -5.41
CA CYS A 94 0.64 -2.45 -3.99
C CYS A 94 0.37 -3.95 -3.80
N ALA A 95 -0.56 -4.51 -4.59
CA ALA A 95 -0.85 -5.94 -4.57
C ALA A 95 0.33 -6.80 -5.06
N THR A 96 1.03 -6.39 -6.12
CA THR A 96 2.26 -7.06 -6.60
C THR A 96 3.36 -7.11 -5.53
N PHE A 97 3.40 -6.11 -4.63
CA PHE A 97 4.34 -6.07 -3.50
C PHE A 97 3.77 -6.67 -2.20
N GLY A 98 2.59 -7.30 -2.25
CA GLY A 98 1.98 -7.96 -1.09
C GLY A 98 1.45 -7.02 0.00
N LEU A 99 1.22 -5.75 -0.35
CA LEU A 99 0.75 -4.70 0.58
C LEU A 99 -0.77 -4.61 0.64
N ILE A 100 -1.43 -5.04 -0.44
CA ILE A 100 -2.88 -5.15 -0.57
C ILE A 100 -3.20 -6.56 -1.07
N ALA A 101 -4.13 -7.24 -0.43
CA ALA A 101 -4.76 -8.41 -1.03
C ALA A 101 -6.01 -7.96 -1.77
N GLN A 102 -6.12 -8.37 -3.03
CA GLN A 102 -7.32 -8.16 -3.82
C GLN A 102 -8.25 -9.37 -3.65
N LEU A 103 -9.53 -9.08 -3.48
CA LEU A 103 -10.64 -10.03 -3.53
C LEU A 103 -11.61 -9.54 -4.61
N PRO A 104 -12.53 -10.38 -5.12
CA PRO A 104 -13.37 -10.01 -6.27
C PRO A 104 -14.09 -8.66 -6.16
N GLN A 105 -14.49 -8.24 -4.95
CA GLN A 105 -15.22 -6.98 -4.72
C GLN A 105 -14.69 -6.17 -3.52
N SER A 106 -13.47 -6.48 -3.06
CA SER A 106 -12.91 -5.82 -1.89
C SER A 106 -11.39 -5.82 -1.89
N LEU A 107 -10.81 -4.90 -1.14
CA LEU A 107 -9.39 -4.84 -0.86
C LEU A 107 -9.16 -5.09 0.64
N ALA A 108 -8.22 -5.96 0.97
CA ALA A 108 -7.67 -6.05 2.32
C ALA A 108 -6.31 -5.35 2.35
N VAL A 109 -6.17 -4.34 3.19
CA VAL A 109 -5.04 -3.39 3.18
C VAL A 109 -4.23 -3.51 4.46
N ARG A 110 -2.90 -3.55 4.33
CA ARG A 110 -2.01 -3.51 5.50
C ARG A 110 -1.92 -2.11 6.10
N ARG A 111 -2.11 -2.03 7.41
CA ARG A 111 -1.82 -0.82 8.21
C ARG A 111 -0.38 -0.75 8.73
N ARG A 112 0.33 -1.88 8.69
CA ARG A 112 1.77 -1.94 8.94
C ARG A 112 2.48 -2.67 7.80
N LEU A 113 3.59 -2.13 7.34
CA LEU A 113 4.41 -2.69 6.27
C LEU A 113 5.63 -3.39 6.87
N PRO A 114 6.06 -4.52 6.29
CA PRO A 114 7.28 -5.16 6.75
C PRO A 114 8.51 -4.29 6.43
N THR A 115 9.61 -4.61 7.09
CA THR A 115 10.94 -4.17 6.64
C THR A 115 11.14 -4.52 5.18
N ILE A 116 11.73 -3.63 4.40
CA ILE A 116 12.07 -3.94 3.00
C ILE A 116 13.08 -5.10 2.95
N THR A 117 12.93 -5.98 1.97
CA THR A 117 13.84 -7.11 1.79
C THR A 117 15.24 -6.64 1.37
N LYS A 118 16.27 -7.45 1.64
CA LYS A 118 17.64 -7.18 1.17
C LYS A 118 17.71 -6.91 -0.34
N ARG A 119 16.91 -7.62 -1.14
CA ARG A 119 16.85 -7.44 -2.60
C ARG A 119 16.27 -6.08 -3.00
N GLN A 120 15.27 -5.60 -2.26
CA GLN A 120 14.70 -4.27 -2.49
C GLN A 120 15.65 -3.17 -2.02
N LEU A 121 16.30 -3.36 -0.87
CA LEU A 121 17.29 -2.42 -0.32
C LEU A 121 18.42 -2.14 -1.32
N LEU A 122 18.95 -3.19 -1.96
CA LEU A 122 20.02 -3.07 -2.97
C LEU A 122 19.64 -2.25 -4.22
N ARG A 123 18.35 -1.95 -4.43
CA ARG A 123 17.88 -1.10 -5.53
C ARG A 123 17.78 0.38 -5.16
N LEU A 124 17.87 0.70 -3.87
CA LEU A 124 17.86 2.07 -3.39
C LEU A 124 19.25 2.72 -3.55
N PRO A 125 19.33 4.06 -3.60
CA PRO A 125 20.61 4.77 -3.51
C PRO A 125 21.44 4.31 -2.31
N THR A 126 22.77 4.30 -2.46
CA THR A 126 23.69 3.85 -1.40
C THR A 126 23.46 4.58 -0.08
N THR A 127 23.17 5.88 -0.12
CA THR A 127 22.82 6.68 1.07
C THR A 127 21.66 6.07 1.85
N LEU A 128 20.56 5.68 1.20
CA LEU A 128 19.43 5.02 1.86
C LEU A 128 19.79 3.60 2.35
N GLN A 129 20.69 2.89 1.67
CA GLN A 129 21.19 1.59 2.15
C GLN A 129 21.96 1.74 3.47
N HIS A 130 22.81 2.76 3.58
CA HIS A 130 23.53 3.11 4.79
C HIS A 130 22.57 3.53 5.91
N SER A 131 21.65 4.48 5.65
CA SER A 131 20.67 4.92 6.66
C SER A 131 19.77 3.79 7.17
N HIS A 132 19.38 2.86 6.30
CA HIS A 132 18.64 1.65 6.72
C HIS A 132 19.49 0.78 7.66
N SER A 133 20.77 0.56 7.32
CA SER A 133 21.68 -0.23 8.17
C SER A 133 21.89 0.41 9.55
N GLU A 134 22.02 1.73 9.61
CA GLU A 134 22.15 2.49 10.86
C GLU A 134 20.91 2.36 11.75
N LEU A 135 19.71 2.43 11.15
CA LEU A 135 18.44 2.28 11.87
C LEU A 135 18.35 0.94 12.63
N PHE A 136 18.78 -0.16 11.99
CA PHE A 136 18.76 -1.50 12.60
C PHE A 136 19.99 -1.81 13.46
N ALA A 137 21.07 -1.02 13.38
CA ALA A 137 22.20 -1.13 14.30
C ALA A 137 21.93 -0.44 15.64
N ALA A 138 21.02 0.55 15.66
CA ALA A 138 20.63 1.31 16.83
C ALA A 138 19.44 0.72 17.62
N SER A 139 18.85 -0.37 17.14
CA SER A 139 17.69 -1.08 17.74
C SER A 139 18.13 -2.35 18.45
#